data_AF-A0A8X6K678-F1
#
_entry.id   AF-A0A8X6K678-F1
#
_cell.length_a   1.000
_cell.length_b   1.000
_cell.length_c   1.000
_cell.angle_alpha   90.00
_cell.angle_beta   90.00
_cell.angle_gamma   90.00
#
_symmetry.space_group_name_H-M   'P 1'
#
loop_
_entity.id
_entity.type
_entity.pdbx_description
1 polymer ?
#
loop_
_entity_poly.entity_id
_entity_poly.type
_entity_poly.pdbx_seq_one_letter_code
_entity_poly.pdbx_strand_id
1 'polypeptide(L)'
;MVKVLNPRYSLPGRKHFTATVVPKLYKEVRDKIRQKLSLINKDTISVTTDCWTSIANSPYMTIIVHFITSEWALKSACLTCAHFGDDHNSKNIAEVLRSILNDWGIVMSRT
;
A
#
# COMPACT_ATOMS: atom_id res chain seq x y z
N MET A 1 32.60 -12.59 4.83
CA MET A 1 32.80 -11.29 5.50
C MET A 1 32.12 -11.22 6.87
N VAL A 2 30.79 -11.39 7.00
CA VAL A 2 30.09 -11.30 8.31
C VAL A 2 30.59 -12.32 9.35
N LYS A 3 30.81 -13.58 8.96
CA LYS A 3 31.38 -14.62 9.86
C LYS A 3 32.81 -14.32 10.33
N VAL A 4 33.59 -13.55 9.56
CA VAL A 4 34.97 -13.16 9.93
C VAL A 4 34.92 -12.06 11.01
N LEU A 5 33.97 -11.14 10.90
CA LEU A 5 33.77 -10.05 11.85
C LEU A 5 33.12 -10.51 13.15
N ASN A 6 32.14 -11.42 13.07
CA ASN A 6 31.50 -12.02 14.24
C ASN A 6 31.07 -13.47 13.96
N PRO A 7 31.86 -14.46 14.39
CA PRO A 7 31.57 -15.87 14.17
C PRO A 7 30.28 -16.37 14.81
N ARG A 8 29.80 -15.71 15.88
CA ARG A 8 28.57 -16.09 16.59
C ARG A 8 27.31 -15.54 15.94
N TYR A 9 27.44 -14.61 14.99
CA TYR A 9 26.30 -14.03 14.31
C TYR A 9 25.78 -14.96 13.20
N SER A 10 24.57 -15.46 13.39
CA SER A 10 23.85 -16.20 12.36
C SER A 10 23.06 -15.23 11.50
N LEU A 11 23.40 -15.15 10.21
CA LEU A 11 22.66 -14.32 9.27
C LEU A 11 21.24 -14.89 9.10
N PRO A 12 20.18 -14.09 9.32
CA PRO A 12 18.83 -14.56 9.09
C PRO A 12 18.64 -14.98 7.64
N GLY A 13 18.06 -16.17 7.45
CA GLY A 13 17.77 -16.72 6.13
C GLY A 13 16.50 -16.13 5.51
N ARG A 14 16.25 -16.47 4.24
CA ARG A 14 15.07 -16.03 3.47
C ARG A 14 13.75 -16.19 4.24
N LYS A 15 13.54 -17.35 4.90
CA LYS A 15 12.31 -17.63 5.67
C LYS A 15 12.06 -16.60 6.77
N HIS A 16 13.10 -16.15 7.46
CA HIS A 16 12.96 -15.14 8.51
C HIS A 16 12.47 -13.80 7.94
N PHE A 17 13.03 -13.37 6.80
CA PHE A 17 12.60 -12.13 6.16
C PHE A 17 11.16 -12.23 5.64
N THR A 18 10.84 -13.28 4.89
CA THR A 18 9.51 -13.44 4.28
C THR A 18 8.41 -13.64 5.33
N ALA A 19 8.65 -14.43 6.37
CA ALA A 19 7.60 -14.78 7.34
C ALA A 19 7.54 -13.83 8.56
N THR A 20 8.60 -13.07 8.83
CA THR A 20 8.68 -12.25 10.06
C THR A 20 8.97 -10.79 9.76
N VAL A 21 10.10 -10.49 9.10
CA VAL A 21 10.55 -9.09 8.96
C VAL A 21 9.65 -8.29 8.03
N VAL A 22 9.35 -8.81 6.84
CA VAL A 22 8.54 -8.10 5.83
C VAL A 22 7.10 -7.90 6.31
N PRO A 23 6.38 -8.92 6.84
CA PRO A 23 5.03 -8.71 7.36
C PRO A 23 4.97 -7.71 8.52
N LYS A 24 5.95 -7.77 9.43
CA LYS A 24 6.06 -6.81 10.55
C LYS A 24 6.26 -5.39 10.03
N LEU A 25 7.21 -5.19 9.12
CA LEU A 25 7.49 -3.89 8.52
C LEU A 25 6.27 -3.34 7.76
N TYR A 26 5.59 -4.18 6.98
CA TYR A 26 4.37 -3.81 6.29
C TYR A 26 3.30 -3.30 7.26
N LYS A 27 3.04 -4.05 8.33
CA LYS A 27 2.07 -3.64 9.36
C LYS A 27 2.45 -2.31 9.99
N GLU A 28 3.70 -2.13 10.39
CA GLU A 28 4.19 -0.89 10.99
C GLU A 28 4.04 0.32 10.05
N VAL A 29 4.36 0.16 8.77
CA VAL A 29 4.22 1.23 7.77
C VAL A 29 2.74 1.53 7.51
N ARG A 30 1.91 0.49 7.37
CA ARG A 30 0.47 0.62 7.16
C ARG A 30 -0.20 1.36 8.32
N ASP A 31 0.12 1.01 9.55
CA ASP A 31 -0.43 1.65 10.75
C ASP A 31 -0.01 3.13 10.83
N LYS A 32 1.25 3.46 10.48
CA LYS A 32 1.71 4.85 10.38
C LYS A 32 0.95 5.65 9.32
N ILE A 33 0.71 5.07 8.14
CA ILE A 33 -0.06 5.74 7.07
C ILE A 33 -1.50 5.95 7.53
N ARG A 34 -2.14 4.95 8.15
CA ARG A 34 -3.49 5.06 8.70
C ARG A 34 -3.60 6.17 9.73
N GLN A 35 -2.64 6.25 10.65
CA GLN A 35 -2.59 7.33 11.63
C GLN A 35 -2.50 8.70 10.95
N LYS A 36 -1.61 8.87 9.95
CA LYS A 36 -1.54 10.13 9.19
C LYS A 36 -2.86 10.47 8.50
N LEU A 37 -3.48 9.50 7.83
CA LEU A 37 -4.75 9.70 7.14
C LEU A 37 -5.92 9.99 8.09
N SER A 38 -5.85 9.57 9.36
CA SER A 38 -6.86 9.90 10.37
C SER A 38 -6.83 11.36 10.81
N LEU A 39 -5.70 12.04 10.62
CA LEU A 39 -5.51 13.46 10.99
C LEU A 39 -5.84 14.42 9.85
N ILE A 40 -6.04 13.91 8.63
CA ILE A 40 -6.25 14.70 7.42
C ILE A 40 -7.75 14.81 7.15
N ASN A 41 -8.19 16.00 6.73
CA ASN A 41 -9.56 16.18 6.25
C ASN A 41 -9.78 15.34 4.97
N LYS A 42 -10.73 14.40 5.04
CA LYS A 42 -11.09 13.50 3.94
C LYS A 42 -11.60 14.24 2.70
N ASP A 43 -12.07 15.47 2.82
CA ASP A 43 -12.53 16.28 1.69
C ASP A 43 -11.37 16.94 0.92
N THR A 44 -10.14 16.83 1.43
CA THR A 44 -8.93 17.48 0.88
C THR A 44 -7.94 16.50 0.27
N ILE A 45 -8.32 15.22 0.14
CA ILE A 45 -7.48 14.20 -0.47
C ILE A 45 -7.86 13.98 -1.93
N SER A 46 -6.90 13.53 -2.72
CA SER A 46 -7.11 13.03 -4.07
C SER A 46 -6.60 11.60 -4.17
N VAL A 47 -7.23 10.79 -5.01
CA VAL A 47 -6.84 9.40 -5.25
C VAL A 47 -6.50 9.25 -6.72
N THR A 48 -5.33 8.67 -6.99
CA THR A 48 -4.99 8.18 -8.32
C THR A 48 -4.95 6.66 -8.30
N THR A 49 -5.37 6.06 -9.41
CA THR A 49 -5.30 4.61 -9.61
C THR A 49 -4.65 4.34 -10.95
N ASP A 50 -3.80 3.33 -10.99
CA ASP A 50 -3.18 2.83 -12.21
C ASP A 50 -3.44 1.32 -12.32
N CYS A 51 -3.94 0.89 -13.47
CA CYS A 51 -4.22 -0.51 -13.77
C CYS A 51 -3.28 -0.94 -14.88
N TRP A 52 -2.44 -1.92 -14.59
CA TRP A 52 -1.39 -2.35 -15.51
C TRP A 52 -1.28 -3.87 -15.53
N THR A 53 -0.80 -4.40 -16.64
CA THR A 53 -0.53 -5.83 -16.79
C THR A 53 0.98 -6.05 -16.68
N SER A 54 1.38 -6.93 -15.76
CA SER A 54 2.78 -7.29 -15.58
C SER A 54 3.35 -8.06 -16.77
N ILE A 55 4.68 -8.17 -16.84
CA ILE A 55 5.37 -9.00 -17.85
C ILE A 55 4.96 -10.48 -17.80
N ALA A 56 4.38 -10.93 -16.68
CA ALA A 56 3.86 -12.29 -16.50
C ALA A 56 2.38 -12.40 -16.93
N ASN A 57 1.84 -11.41 -17.63
CA ASN A 57 0.43 -11.28 -18.03
C ASN A 57 -0.55 -11.25 -16.84
N SER A 58 -0.06 -10.96 -15.63
CA SER A 58 -0.93 -10.84 -14.45
C SER A 58 -1.36 -9.39 -14.24
N PRO A 59 -2.64 -9.12 -14.00
CA PRO A 59 -3.17 -7.77 -13.81
C PRO A 59 -2.95 -7.21 -12.41
N TYR A 60 -2.57 -5.95 -12.32
CA TYR A 60 -2.29 -5.23 -11.09
C TYR A 60 -3.00 -3.89 -11.05
N MET A 61 -3.40 -3.51 -9.84
CA MET A 61 -3.93 -2.19 -9.54
C MET A 61 -3.07 -1.55 -8.45
N THR A 62 -2.66 -0.32 -8.71
CA THR A 62 -1.96 0.54 -7.76
C THR A 62 -2.88 1.68 -7.39
N ILE A 63 -3.11 1.91 -6.09
CA ILE A 63 -3.91 3.04 -5.59
C ILE A 63 -3.00 3.92 -4.72
N ILE A 64 -2.95 5.21 -5.06
CA ILE A 64 -2.16 6.20 -4.35
C ILE A 64 -3.10 7.30 -3.85
N VAL A 65 -3.00 7.61 -2.56
CA VAL A 65 -3.65 8.80 -1.99
C VAL A 65 -2.66 9.96 -1.97
N HIS A 66 -3.14 11.13 -2.35
CA HIS A 66 -2.43 12.40 -2.31
C HIS A 66 -3.12 13.33 -1.31
N PHE A 67 -2.35 14.02 -0.49
CA PHE A 67 -2.87 14.92 0.54
C PHE A 67 -1.87 16.04 0.86
N ILE A 68 -2.37 17.16 1.34
CA ILE A 68 -1.55 18.29 1.81
C ILE A 68 -1.43 18.22 3.32
N THR A 69 -0.23 18.43 3.82
CA THR A 69 0.10 18.46 5.26
C THR A 69 -0.14 19.85 5.87
N SER A 70 -0.11 19.94 7.20
CA SER A 70 -0.17 21.23 7.92
C SER A 70 0.93 22.20 7.51
N GLU A 71 2.09 21.67 7.09
CA GLU A 71 3.23 22.44 6.59
C GLU A 71 3.09 22.84 5.11
N TRP A 72 1.88 22.71 4.54
CA TRP A 72 1.58 23.01 3.14
C TRP A 72 2.41 22.19 2.13
N ALA A 73 2.86 21.00 2.53
CA ALA A 73 3.58 20.09 1.65
C ALA A 73 2.66 19.01 1.09
N LEU A 74 2.66 18.84 -0.25
CA LEU A 74 2.03 17.71 -0.92
C LEU A 74 2.77 16.42 -0.58
N LYS A 75 2.02 15.42 -0.09
CA LYS A 75 2.51 14.08 0.20
C LYS A 75 1.65 13.06 -0.51
N SER A 76 2.21 11.86 -0.68
CA SER A 76 1.51 10.75 -1.30
C SER A 76 1.85 9.45 -0.61
N ALA A 77 0.88 8.54 -0.54
CA ALA A 77 1.05 7.22 0.06
C ALA A 77 0.42 6.16 -0.84
N CYS A 78 1.19 5.11 -1.13
CA CYS A 78 0.67 3.92 -1.81
C CYS A 78 -0.19 3.13 -0.82
N LEU A 79 -1.48 2.98 -1.14
CA LEU A 79 -2.44 2.24 -0.34
C LEU A 79 -2.48 0.76 -0.72
N THR A 80 -2.32 0.49 -2.01
CA THR A 80 -2.22 -0.87 -2.54
C THR A 80 -1.36 -0.89 -3.80
N CYS A 81 -0.73 -2.03 -4.03
CA CYS A 81 -0.15 -2.43 -5.30
C CYS A 81 -0.30 -3.95 -5.35
N ALA A 82 -1.42 -4.42 -5.89
CA ALA A 82 -1.80 -5.82 -5.77
C ALA A 82 -2.48 -6.33 -7.04
N HIS A 83 -2.40 -7.65 -7.20
CA HIS A 83 -3.17 -8.35 -8.21
C HIS A 83 -4.67 -8.19 -7.93
N PHE A 84 -5.48 -7.90 -8.95
CA PHE A 84 -6.91 -7.58 -8.75
C PHE A 84 -7.92 -8.47 -9.51
N GLY A 85 -7.50 -9.69 -9.86
CA GLY A 85 -8.35 -10.66 -10.57
C GLY A 85 -8.30 -10.47 -12.08
N ASP A 86 -8.77 -11.48 -12.82
CA ASP A 86 -8.56 -11.57 -14.27
C ASP A 86 -9.54 -10.72 -15.10
N ASP A 87 -10.69 -10.35 -14.52
CA ASP A 87 -11.75 -9.64 -15.22
C ASP A 87 -11.61 -8.11 -15.11
N HIS A 88 -11.07 -7.49 -16.16
CA HIS A 88 -10.90 -6.04 -16.31
C HIS A 88 -12.18 -5.30 -16.73
N ASN A 89 -13.33 -5.63 -16.14
CA ASN A 89 -14.52 -4.85 -16.38
C ASN A 89 -14.61 -3.67 -15.39
N SER A 90 -15.30 -2.60 -15.82
CA SER A 90 -15.44 -1.36 -15.04
C SER A 90 -16.10 -1.59 -13.67
N LYS A 91 -16.99 -2.57 -13.54
CA LYS A 91 -17.66 -2.90 -12.28
C LYS A 91 -16.68 -3.48 -11.27
N ASN A 92 -15.85 -4.45 -11.68
CA ASN A 92 -14.84 -5.07 -10.83
C ASN A 92 -13.81 -4.04 -10.36
N ILE A 93 -13.31 -3.19 -11.28
CA ILE A 93 -12.38 -2.11 -10.95
C ILE A 93 -12.98 -1.17 -9.89
N ALA A 94 -14.22 -0.72 -10.09
CA ALA A 94 -14.90 0.16 -9.15
C ALA A 94 -15.11 -0.50 -7.78
N GLU A 95 -15.44 -1.80 -7.75
CA GLU A 95 -15.64 -2.55 -6.53
C GLU A 95 -14.33 -2.75 -5.75
N VAL A 96 -13.24 -3.14 -6.43
CA VAL A 96 -11.90 -3.26 -5.84
C VAL A 96 -11.44 -1.92 -5.29
N LEU A 97 -11.54 -0.85 -6.08
CA LEU A 97 -11.17 0.50 -5.66
C LEU A 97 -11.94 0.91 -4.40
N ARG A 98 -13.26 0.72 -4.39
CA ARG A 98 -14.12 1.06 -3.24
C ARG A 98 -13.79 0.21 -2.02
N SER A 99 -13.57 -1.09 -2.19
CA SER A 99 -13.21 -2.01 -1.11
C SER A 99 -11.90 -1.58 -0.43
N ILE A 100 -10.88 -1.26 -1.23
CA ILE A 100 -9.58 -0.84 -0.73
C ILE A 100 -9.69 0.52 -0.04
N LEU A 101 -10.33 1.51 -0.66
CA LEU A 101 -10.53 2.81 -0.02
C LEU A 101 -11.27 2.69 1.32
N ASN A 102 -12.29 1.84 1.41
CA ASN A 102 -13.00 1.55 2.66
C ASN A 102 -12.10 0.89 3.72
N ASP A 103 -11.23 -0.05 3.37
CA ASP A 103 -10.24 -0.64 4.30
C ASP A 103 -9.24 0.41 4.82
N TRP A 104 -9.01 1.48 4.06
CA TRP A 104 -8.23 2.65 4.50
C TRP A 104 -9.09 3.74 5.18
N GLY A 105 -10.37 3.46 5.44
CA GLY A 105 -11.33 4.37 6.06
C GLY A 105 -11.67 5.58 5.20
N ILE A 106 -11.42 5.54 3.90
CA ILE A 106 -11.75 6.59 2.94
C ILE A 106 -13.11 6.24 2.34
N VAL A 107 -14.17 6.89 2.83
CA VAL A 107 -15.53 6.65 2.36
C VAL A 107 -15.80 7.52 1.14
N MET A 108 -16.05 6.89 0.01
CA MET A 108 -16.53 7.58 -1.19
C MET A 108 -18.02 7.89 -1.01
N SER A 109 -18.39 9.16 -0.85
CA SER A 109 -19.79 9.57 -0.95
C SER A 109 -20.27 9.38 -2.39
N ARG A 110 -21.51 8.91 -2.59
CA ARG A 110 -22.12 8.90 -3.92
C ARG A 110 -22.28 10.35 -4.40
N THR A 111 -21.54 10.71 -5.44
CA THR A 111 -21.87 11.85 -6.31
C THR A 111 -23.10 11.56 -7.15
#